data_AF-A0ABD0Z2X1-F1
#
_entry.id   AF-A0ABD0Z2X1-F1
#
_cell.length_a   1.000
_cell.length_b   1.000
_cell.length_c   1.000
_cell.angle_alpha   90.00
_cell.angle_beta   90.00
_cell.angle_gamma   90.00
#
_symmetry.space_group_name_H-M   'P 1'
#
loop_
_entity.id
_entity.type
_entity.pdbx_description
1 polymer ?
#
loop_
_entity_poly.entity_id
_entity_poly.type
_entity_poly.pdbx_seq_one_letter_code
_entity_poly.pdbx_strand_id
1 'polypeptide(L)'
;MGRIFLEHIGGARLFSCASCDTNLTNRSELISTRFTGATGRAFLFNRVVNLKYSEVQDRVMLTGRHMVRDVSCKNCEAKLGLIYEFATEENQRYKEGRVILERALITESDGIDEHRTDE
;
A
#
# COMPACT_ATOMS: atom_id res chain seq x y z
N MET A 1 17.56 0.05 22.77
CA MET A 1 16.45 -0.20 21.80
C MET A 1 16.43 0.95 20.80
N GLY A 2 16.49 0.66 19.51
CA GLY A 2 16.51 1.71 18.47
C GLY A 2 15.15 2.37 18.31
N ARG A 3 15.14 3.66 17.93
CA ARG A 3 13.90 4.37 17.59
C ARG A 3 13.46 3.98 16.18
N ILE A 4 12.19 3.62 16.01
CA ILE A 4 11.61 3.40 14.68
C ILE A 4 11.19 4.76 14.12
N PHE A 5 11.76 5.13 12.97
CA PHE A 5 11.33 6.33 12.24
C PHE A 5 10.14 5.97 11.33
N LEU A 6 8.99 6.60 11.59
CA LEU A 6 7.78 6.47 10.78
C LEU A 6 7.57 7.77 9.99
N GLU A 7 7.25 7.62 8.71
CA GLU A 7 6.95 8.73 7.80
C GLU A 7 5.43 9.01 7.80
N HIS A 8 5.04 10.26 7.60
CA HIS A 8 3.63 10.63 7.45
C HIS A 8 3.45 11.31 6.09
N ILE A 9 2.59 10.75 5.23
CA ILE A 9 2.45 11.21 3.84
C ILE A 9 1.57 12.46 3.70
N GLY A 10 0.83 12.82 4.76
CA GLY A 10 -0.11 13.95 4.75
C GLY A 10 -1.36 13.71 3.89
N GLY A 11 -2.22 14.72 3.81
CA GLY A 11 -3.44 14.71 3.00
C GLY A 11 -4.73 14.55 3.82
N ALA A 12 -5.85 14.94 3.19
CA ALA A 12 -7.16 15.05 3.84
C ALA A 12 -7.84 13.71 4.14
N ARG A 13 -7.43 12.61 3.50
CA ARG A 13 -7.93 11.26 3.77
C ARG A 13 -6.79 10.27 3.76
N LEU A 14 -6.61 9.58 4.88
CA LEU A 14 -5.48 8.71 5.16
C LEU A 14 -5.91 7.25 5.19
N PHE A 15 -4.99 6.38 4.80
CA PHE A 15 -5.08 4.94 5.02
C PHE A 15 -4.02 4.52 6.03
N SER A 16 -4.44 3.78 7.05
CA SER A 16 -3.59 3.35 8.16
C SER A 16 -3.69 1.84 8.38
N CYS A 17 -2.68 1.26 9.03
CA CYS A 17 -2.69 -0.15 9.41
C CYS A 17 -3.81 -0.42 10.43
N ALA A 18 -4.72 -1.34 10.12
CA ALA A 18 -5.86 -1.63 11.01
C ALA A 18 -5.47 -2.22 12.38
N SER A 19 -4.24 -2.74 12.52
CA SER A 19 -3.77 -3.35 13.78
C SER A 19 -3.05 -2.39 14.72
N CYS A 20 -2.55 -1.25 14.24
CA CYS A 20 -1.72 -0.35 15.07
C CYS A 20 -1.77 1.12 14.64
N ASP A 21 -2.68 1.49 13.75
CA ASP A 21 -2.94 2.84 13.27
C ASP A 21 -1.74 3.56 12.63
N THR A 22 -0.67 2.83 12.29
CA THR A 22 0.47 3.40 11.57
C THR A 22 0.02 3.91 10.21
N ASN A 23 0.31 5.18 9.90
CA ASN A 23 0.00 5.79 8.61
C ASN A 23 0.70 5.02 7.47
N LEU A 24 -0.02 4.73 6.40
CA LEU A 24 0.51 3.98 5.25
C LEU A 24 0.46 4.81 3.98
N THR A 25 -0.66 5.46 3.68
CA THR A 25 -0.82 6.22 2.45
C THR A 25 -2.00 7.20 2.58
N ASN A 26 -2.38 7.88 1.51
CA ASN A 26 -3.52 8.78 1.45
C ASN A 26 -4.37 8.52 0.20
N ARG A 27 -5.51 9.23 0.11
CA ARG A 27 -6.45 9.08 -1.00
C ARG A 27 -5.91 9.54 -2.35
N SER A 28 -5.02 10.52 -2.38
CA SER A 28 -4.41 11.02 -3.62
C SER A 28 -3.51 9.98 -4.29
N GLU A 29 -2.94 9.06 -3.53
CA GLU A 29 -2.12 7.96 -4.04
C GLU A 29 -2.95 6.78 -4.56
N LEU A 30 -4.28 6.76 -4.41
CA LEU A 30 -5.13 5.66 -4.83
C LEU A 30 -5.29 5.62 -6.35
N ILE A 31 -4.79 4.55 -6.99
CA ILE A 31 -4.91 4.33 -8.43
C ILE A 31 -6.20 3.58 -8.78
N SER A 32 -6.50 2.50 -8.07
CA SER A 32 -7.65 1.64 -8.41
C SER A 32 -8.17 0.85 -7.22
N THR A 33 -9.50 0.72 -7.14
CA THR A 33 -10.20 -0.05 -6.12
C THR A 33 -10.64 -1.44 -6.58
N ARG A 34 -10.27 -1.82 -7.82
CA ARG A 34 -10.73 -3.04 -8.51
C ARG A 34 -9.78 -4.22 -8.37
N PHE A 35 -8.92 -4.20 -7.35
CA PHE A 35 -7.98 -5.29 -7.08
C PHE A 35 -8.55 -6.26 -6.04
N THR A 36 -7.98 -7.46 -6.00
CA THR A 36 -8.35 -8.53 -5.06
C THR A 36 -7.08 -9.12 -4.45
N GLY A 37 -7.09 -9.30 -3.14
CA GLY A 37 -6.06 -9.97 -2.35
C GLY A 37 -6.60 -11.25 -1.68
N ALA A 38 -5.88 -11.76 -0.69
CA ALA A 38 -6.24 -12.98 0.02
C ALA A 38 -7.52 -12.83 0.87
N THR A 39 -7.78 -11.64 1.40
CA THR A 39 -8.94 -11.27 2.24
C THR A 39 -10.04 -10.57 1.44
N GLY A 40 -10.08 -10.74 0.11
CA GLY A 40 -11.09 -10.14 -0.76
C GLY A 40 -10.62 -8.83 -1.39
N ARG A 41 -11.40 -7.75 -1.29
CA ARG A 41 -11.11 -6.49 -2.02
C ARG A 41 -9.79 -5.85 -1.57
N ALA A 42 -9.00 -5.40 -2.53
CA ALA A 42 -7.76 -4.67 -2.33
C ALA A 42 -7.71 -3.40 -3.19
N PHE A 43 -6.86 -2.46 -2.78
CA PHE A 43 -6.68 -1.16 -3.41
C PHE A 43 -5.25 -1.02 -3.90
N LEU A 44 -5.07 -0.57 -5.14
CA LEU A 44 -3.77 -0.28 -5.74
C LEU A 44 -3.40 1.18 -5.47
N PHE A 45 -2.21 1.38 -4.91
CA PHE A 45 -1.66 2.70 -4.58
C PHE A 45 -0.35 2.97 -5.33
N ASN A 46 -0.12 4.24 -5.63
CA ASN A 46 1.09 4.74 -6.25
C ASN A 46 2.27 4.77 -5.27
N ARG A 47 2.06 5.28 -4.04
CA ARG A 47 3.05 5.31 -2.96
C ARG A 47 2.44 4.85 -1.64
N VAL A 48 3.19 4.04 -0.90
CA VAL A 48 2.87 3.59 0.47
C VAL A 48 4.13 3.63 1.32
N VAL A 49 4.04 4.23 2.50
CA VAL A 49 5.12 4.40 3.47
C VAL A 49 4.98 3.42 4.63
N ASN A 50 6.01 3.34 5.47
CA ASN A 50 6.01 2.50 6.68
C ASN A 50 5.76 1.01 6.43
N LEU A 51 6.29 0.49 5.32
CA LEU A 51 6.26 -0.93 4.98
C LEU A 51 7.61 -1.62 5.25
N LYS A 52 7.53 -2.92 5.54
CA LYS A 52 8.62 -3.89 5.40
C LYS A 52 8.29 -4.78 4.21
N TYR A 53 9.32 -5.20 3.47
CA TYR A 53 9.19 -6.02 2.28
C TYR A 53 9.79 -7.41 2.51
N SER A 54 9.09 -8.45 2.08
CA SER A 54 9.65 -9.81 2.07
C SER A 54 10.69 -10.00 0.97
N GLU A 55 11.23 -11.21 0.88
CA GLU A 55 11.92 -11.66 -0.33
C GLU A 55 10.98 -11.66 -1.55
N VAL A 56 11.57 -11.58 -2.74
CA VAL A 56 10.84 -11.63 -4.01
C VAL A 56 10.28 -13.03 -4.21
N GLN A 57 9.03 -13.09 -4.66
CA GLN A 57 8.34 -14.31 -4.99
C GLN A 57 7.81 -14.23 -6.41
N ASP A 58 7.97 -15.32 -7.15
CA ASP A 58 7.33 -15.50 -8.45
C ASP A 58 5.89 -16.00 -8.24
N ARG A 59 4.90 -15.31 -8.80
CA ARG A 59 3.49 -15.67 -8.68
C ARG A 59 2.80 -15.60 -10.04
N VAL A 60 2.06 -16.66 -10.37
CA VAL A 60 1.12 -16.68 -11.48
C VAL A 60 -0.22 -16.14 -10.99
N MET A 61 -0.71 -15.08 -11.62
CA MET A 61 -2.00 -14.44 -11.33
C MET A 61 -2.89 -14.48 -12.57
N LEU A 62 -4.15 -14.06 -12.43
CA LEU A 62 -5.11 -13.99 -13.55
C LEU A 62 -4.58 -13.20 -14.76
N THR A 63 -3.75 -12.19 -14.52
CA THR A 63 -3.21 -11.31 -15.57
C THR A 63 -1.80 -11.71 -16.02
N GLY A 64 -1.36 -12.95 -15.73
CA GLY A 64 -0.05 -13.45 -16.10
C GLY A 64 0.94 -13.57 -14.93
N ARG A 65 2.20 -13.78 -15.27
CA ARG A 65 3.30 -14.01 -14.31
C ARG A 65 3.87 -12.69 -13.78
N HIS A 66 4.06 -12.60 -12.48
CA HIS A 66 4.56 -11.42 -11.80
C HIS A 66 5.61 -11.81 -10.74
N MET A 67 6.62 -10.95 -10.57
CA MET A 67 7.49 -10.98 -9.40
C MET A 67 6.93 -9.98 -8.38
N VAL A 68 6.67 -10.45 -7.16
CA VAL A 68 6.05 -9.64 -6.10
C VAL A 68 6.78 -9.82 -4.78
N ARG A 69 6.61 -8.87 -3.85
CA ARG A 69 6.97 -9.05 -2.44
C ARG A 69 5.73 -8.85 -1.59
N ASP A 70 5.57 -9.66 -0.56
CA ASP A 70 4.58 -9.36 0.47
C ASP A 70 5.03 -8.11 1.23
N VAL A 71 4.07 -7.27 1.61
CA VAL A 71 4.31 -6.07 2.42
C VAL A 71 3.65 -6.20 3.78
N SER A 72 4.38 -5.82 4.82
CA SER A 72 3.90 -5.79 6.20
C SER A 72 4.14 -4.44 6.86
N CYS A 73 3.38 -4.14 7.91
CA CYS A 73 3.54 -2.92 8.67
C CYS A 73 4.92 -2.86 9.31
N LYS A 74 5.64 -1.75 9.12
CA LYS A 74 6.97 -1.53 9.72
C LYS A 74 6.93 -1.51 11.25
N ASN A 75 5.80 -1.13 11.83
CA ASN A 75 5.62 -1.00 13.28
C ASN A 75 5.19 -2.31 13.97
N CYS A 76 4.12 -2.96 13.48
CA CYS A 76 3.53 -4.14 14.14
C CYS A 76 3.70 -5.46 13.38
N GLU A 77 4.34 -5.43 12.20
CA GLU A 77 4.62 -6.61 11.35
C GLU A 77 3.39 -7.32 10.77
N ALA A 78 2.18 -6.81 11.01
CA ALA A 78 0.97 -7.30 10.36
C ALA A 78 1.12 -7.27 8.83
N LYS A 79 0.76 -8.37 8.15
CA LYS A 79 0.70 -8.42 6.69
C LYS A 79 -0.39 -7.47 6.20
N LEU A 80 -0.11 -6.74 5.12
CA LEU A 80 -1.03 -5.72 4.58
C LEU A 80 -1.36 -5.93 3.10
N GLY A 81 -0.48 -6.57 2.33
CA GLY A 81 -0.70 -6.84 0.92
C GLY A 81 0.59 -7.22 0.18
N LEU A 82 0.78 -6.68 -1.03
CA LEU A 82 1.98 -6.93 -1.85
C LEU A 82 2.38 -5.73 -2.72
N ILE A 83 3.65 -5.70 -3.13
CA ILE A 83 4.18 -4.80 -4.16
C ILE A 83 4.53 -5.62 -5.41
N TYR A 84 4.27 -5.07 -6.59
CA TYR A 84 4.73 -5.64 -7.85
C TYR A 84 6.12 -5.12 -8.18
N GLU A 85 7.10 -6.02 -8.28
CA GLU A 85 8.47 -5.69 -8.70
C GLU A 85 8.58 -5.71 -10.23
N PHE A 86 7.98 -6.74 -10.85
CA PHE A 86 8.05 -6.95 -12.29
C PHE A 86 6.80 -7.66 -12.80
N ALA A 87 6.35 -7.29 -14.00
CA ALA A 87 5.29 -7.97 -14.73
C ALA A 87 5.81 -8.44 -16.09
N THR A 88 5.61 -9.72 -16.42
CA THR A 88 6.06 -10.27 -17.71
C THR A 88 5.27 -9.68 -18.88
N GLU A 89 3.97 -9.47 -18.70
CA GLU A 89 3.08 -8.94 -19.73
C GLU A 89 3.18 -7.41 -19.80
N GLU A 90 3.42 -6.87 -20.99
CA GLU A 90 3.64 -5.43 -21.20
C GLU A 90 2.44 -4.59 -20.72
N ASN A 91 1.22 -5.07 -20.98
CA ASN A 91 -0.02 -4.40 -20.56
C ASN A 91 -0.25 -4.42 -19.03
N GLN A 92 0.57 -5.14 -18.25
CA GLN A 92 0.52 -5.17 -16.79
C GLN A 92 1.63 -4.34 -16.13
N ARG A 93 2.57 -3.78 -16.90
CA ARG A 93 3.71 -3.01 -16.37
C ARG A 93 3.31 -1.77 -15.58
N TYR A 94 2.10 -1.25 -15.77
CA TYR A 94 1.57 -0.15 -14.96
C TYR A 94 1.49 -0.48 -13.44
N LYS A 95 1.53 -1.78 -13.08
CA LYS A 95 1.55 -2.25 -11.70
C LYS A 95 2.96 -2.21 -11.09
N GLU A 96 4.02 -2.20 -11.88
CA GLU A 96 5.41 -2.22 -11.38
C GLU A 96 5.66 -1.02 -10.44
N GLY A 97 6.25 -1.28 -9.28
CA GLY A 97 6.45 -0.32 -8.20
C GLY A 97 5.18 0.09 -7.44
N ARG A 98 4.01 -0.48 -7.77
CA ARG A 98 2.74 -0.19 -7.10
C ARG A 98 2.44 -1.20 -6.02
N VAL A 99 1.78 -0.73 -4.98
CA VAL A 99 1.43 -1.54 -3.81
C VAL A 99 -0.07 -1.79 -3.81
N ILE A 100 -0.48 -3.04 -3.62
CA ILE A 100 -1.84 -3.34 -3.22
C ILE A 100 -1.91 -3.50 -1.71
N LEU A 101 -2.89 -2.84 -1.09
CA LEU A 101 -3.24 -3.03 0.31
C LEU A 101 -4.63 -3.64 0.38
N GLU A 102 -4.79 -4.66 1.22
CA GLU A 102 -6.04 -5.37 1.37
C GLU A 102 -6.99 -4.57 2.28
N ARG A 103 -8.22 -4.34 1.82
CA ARG A 103 -9.17 -3.44 2.50
C ARG A 103 -9.52 -3.90 3.91
N ALA A 104 -9.47 -5.20 4.19
CA ALA A 104 -9.73 -5.73 5.52
C ALA A 104 -8.61 -5.44 6.52
N LEU A 105 -7.43 -5.03 6.05
CA LEU A 105 -6.20 -4.87 6.85
C LEU A 105 -5.80 -3.40 7.01
N ILE A 106 -6.60 -2.48 6.45
CA ILE A 106 -6.38 -1.03 6.52
C ILE A 106 -7.66 -0.31 6.94
N THR A 107 -7.49 0.82 7.60
CA THR A 107 -8.56 1.75 8.00
C THR A 107 -8.45 3.05 7.19
N GLU A 108 -9.58 3.64 6.80
CA GLU A 108 -9.64 4.97 6.18
C GLU A 108 -10.12 5.97 7.24
N SER A 109 -9.41 7.08 7.40
CA SER A 109 -9.77 8.16 8.33
C SER A 109 -9.55 9.52 7.71
N ASP A 110 -10.22 10.55 8.24
CA ASP A 110 -9.93 11.92 7.87
C ASP A 110 -8.52 12.30 8.36
N GLY A 111 -7.80 13.03 7.51
CA GLY A 111 -6.51 13.64 7.82
C GLY A 111 -6.66 15.13 8.11
N ILE A 112 -5.54 15.82 8.19
CA ILE A 112 -5.54 17.28 8.35
C ILE A 112 -5.47 17.87 6.95
N ASP A 113 -6.49 18.63 6.59
CA ASP A 113 -6.50 19.39 5.35
C ASP A 113 -5.61 20.62 5.52
N GLU A 114 -4.50 20.68 4.79
CA GLU A 114 -3.68 21.89 4.67
C GLU A 114 -4.42 22.89 3.76
N HIS A 115 -5.56 23.42 4.22
CA HIS A 115 -6.20 24.57 3.58
C HIS A 115 -5.24 25.76 3.68
N ARG A 116 -4.53 25.97 2.57
CA ARG A 116 -4.13 27.25 1.97
C ARG A 116 -4.43 28.46 2.86
N THR A 117 -3.37 29.03 3.43
CA THR A 117 -3.36 30.45 3.75
C THR A 117 -3.35 31.20 2.41
N ASP A 118 -4.52 31.39 1.81
CA ASP A 118 -4.73 32.42 0.79
C ASP A 118 -4.90 33.74 1.55
N GLU A 119 -3.78 34.47 1.74
CA GLU A 119 -3.77 35.92 2.01
C GLU A 119 -3.40 36.67 0.74
#